data_AF-A0A0F9NU43-F1
#
_entry.id   AF-A0A0F9NU43-F1
#
_cell.length_a   1.000
_cell.length_b   1.000
_cell.length_c   1.000
_cell.angle_alpha   90.00
_cell.angle_beta   90.00
_cell.angle_gamma   90.00
#
_symmetry.space_group_name_H-M   'P 1'
#
loop_
_entity.id
_entity.type
_entity.pdbx_description
1 polymer ?
#
loop_
_entity_poly.entity_id
_entity_poly.type
_entity_poly.pdbx_seq_one_letter_code
_entity_poly.pdbx_strand_id
1 'polypeptide(L)'
;MIKVKRIKTGTLTSGVETLYDMLAGMSGKNRVIIAITTIPLTLQYLRVYRDADQIVDVNSLHLVAGSPWLKMDLPLAEGQQCKVGFYNDGALTTAKHITIIYTESE
;
A
#
# COMPACT_ATOMS: atom_id res chain seq x y z
N MET A 1 3.23 19.14 4.53
CA MET A 1 4.38 18.40 5.12
C MET A 1 4.44 16.99 4.55
N ILE A 2 5.62 16.48 4.20
CA ILE A 2 5.82 15.08 3.81
C ILE A 2 5.86 14.21 5.08
N LYS A 3 5.14 13.10 5.07
CA LYS A 3 5.07 12.12 6.15
C LYS A 3 5.29 10.71 5.59
N VAL A 4 5.81 9.83 6.44
CA VAL A 4 6.09 8.43 6.10
C VAL A 4 5.39 7.54 7.11
N LYS A 5 4.65 6.53 6.65
CA LYS A 5 3.97 5.56 7.50
C LYS A 5 4.29 4.15 7.04
N ARG A 6 4.49 3.24 7.99
CA ARG A 6 4.74 1.82 7.73
C ARG A 6 3.75 0.96 8.51
N ILE A 7 3.33 -0.13 7.90
CA ILE A 7 2.66 -1.24 8.58
C ILE A 7 3.44 -2.53 8.36
N LYS A 8 3.21 -3.51 9.23
CA LYS A 8 3.62 -4.90 9.05
C LYS A 8 2.35 -5.73 8.84
N THR A 9 2.31 -6.53 7.77
CA THR A 9 1.21 -7.47 7.55
C THR A 9 1.35 -8.67 8.49
N GLY A 10 0.25 -9.42 8.65
CA GLY A 10 0.31 -10.81 9.10
C GLY A 10 1.01 -11.70 8.08
N THR A 11 1.12 -12.99 8.39
CA THR A 11 1.64 -13.99 7.47
C THR A 11 0.72 -14.09 6.24
N LEU A 12 1.28 -13.86 5.06
CA LEU A 12 0.54 -13.96 3.81
C LEU A 12 0.36 -15.42 3.42
N THR A 13 -0.89 -15.88 3.28
CA THR A 13 -1.22 -17.26 2.88
C THR A 13 -1.49 -17.34 1.38
N SER A 14 -1.05 -18.42 0.73
CA SER A 14 -1.30 -18.65 -0.70
C SER A 14 -2.81 -18.65 -1.01
N GLY A 15 -3.19 -18.02 -2.11
CA GLY A 15 -4.57 -17.87 -2.56
C GLY A 15 -5.41 -16.91 -1.71
N VAL A 16 -4.82 -16.22 -0.73
CA VAL A 16 -5.54 -15.33 0.19
C VAL A 16 -5.08 -13.90 0.01
N GLU A 17 -6.05 -13.00 -0.01
CA GLU A 17 -5.81 -11.57 0.10
C GLU A 17 -5.81 -11.15 1.57
N THR A 18 -4.80 -10.35 1.95
CA THR A 18 -4.69 -9.77 3.29
C THR A 18 -4.57 -8.25 3.18
N LEU A 19 -5.56 -7.52 3.71
CA LEU A 19 -5.64 -6.04 3.66
C LEU A 19 -5.58 -5.41 5.04
N TYR A 20 -5.06 -4.18 5.09
CA TYR A 20 -4.95 -3.37 6.29
C TYR A 20 -5.29 -1.91 6.00
N ASP A 21 -5.85 -1.24 7.01
CA ASP A 21 -6.11 0.20 6.94
C ASP A 21 -4.79 0.98 7.01
N MET A 22 -4.45 1.67 5.91
CA MET A 22 -3.18 2.38 5.79
C MET A 22 -3.30 3.84 6.18
N LEU A 23 -4.26 4.55 5.59
CA LEU A 23 -4.45 5.98 5.78
C LEU A 23 -5.92 6.34 5.53
N ALA A 24 -6.48 7.22 6.33
CA ALA A 24 -7.80 7.79 6.10
C ALA A 24 -7.68 9.26 5.71
N GLY A 25 -8.58 9.74 4.86
CA GLY A 25 -8.82 11.17 4.72
C GLY A 25 -9.44 11.74 6.00
N MET A 26 -9.14 12.99 6.30
CA MET A 26 -9.51 13.62 7.57
C MET A 26 -9.98 15.05 7.31
N SER A 27 -11.00 15.49 8.04
CA SER A 27 -11.50 16.86 7.94
C SER A 27 -10.38 17.88 8.17
N GLY A 28 -10.35 18.93 7.34
CA GLY A 28 -9.32 19.98 7.40
C GLY A 28 -7.90 19.50 7.11
N LYS A 29 -7.72 18.34 6.47
CA LYS A 29 -6.42 17.83 6.01
C LYS A 29 -6.50 17.31 4.60
N ASN A 30 -5.67 17.87 3.72
CA ASN A 30 -5.50 17.37 2.35
C ASN A 30 -4.36 16.35 2.34
N ARG A 31 -4.71 15.06 2.34
CA ARG A 31 -3.76 13.95 2.31
C ARG A 31 -3.64 13.38 0.91
N VAL A 32 -2.42 13.29 0.38
CA VAL A 32 -2.14 12.65 -0.91
C VAL A 32 -1.02 11.63 -0.73
N ILE A 33 -1.29 10.35 -1.02
CA ILE A 33 -0.25 9.33 -1.06
C ILE A 33 0.52 9.50 -2.37
N ILE A 34 1.83 9.73 -2.25
CA ILE A 34 2.72 10.04 -3.38
C ILE A 34 3.65 8.89 -3.75
N ALA A 35 3.87 7.95 -2.84
CA ALA A 35 4.63 6.75 -3.12
C ALA A 35 4.30 5.59 -2.17
N ILE A 36 4.48 4.37 -2.63
CA ILE A 36 4.40 3.15 -1.83
C ILE A 36 5.56 2.21 -2.17
N THR A 37 6.05 1.47 -1.17
CA THR A 37 7.12 0.47 -1.33
C THR A 37 6.92 -0.74 -0.43
N THR A 38 7.52 -1.85 -0.82
CA THR A 38 7.71 -3.05 -0.02
C THR A 38 9.01 -3.74 -0.41
N ILE A 39 9.42 -4.75 0.37
CA ILE A 39 10.49 -5.65 -0.07
C ILE A 39 9.91 -6.55 -1.18
N PRO A 40 10.50 -6.60 -2.38
CA PRO A 40 9.98 -7.39 -3.49
C PRO A 40 10.00 -8.89 -3.16
N LEU A 41 8.96 -9.62 -3.56
CA LEU A 41 8.95 -11.09 -3.56
C LEU A 41 8.08 -11.62 -4.69
N THR A 42 8.55 -12.69 -5.35
CA THR A 42 7.85 -13.38 -6.43
C THR A 42 6.47 -13.84 -5.99
N LEU A 43 5.49 -13.72 -6.88
CA LEU A 43 4.08 -14.12 -6.69
C LEU A 43 3.37 -13.43 -5.51
N GLN A 44 3.88 -12.29 -5.03
CA GLN A 44 3.19 -11.45 -4.06
C GLN A 44 2.82 -10.13 -4.71
N TYR A 45 1.52 -9.89 -4.83
CA TYR A 45 0.95 -8.75 -5.53
C TYR A 45 0.54 -7.69 -4.53
N LEU A 46 1.22 -6.53 -4.56
CA LEU A 46 0.85 -5.37 -3.77
C LEU A 46 -0.49 -4.85 -4.28
N ARG A 47 -1.44 -4.71 -3.37
CA ARG A 47 -2.78 -4.19 -3.66
C ARG A 47 -3.08 -2.95 -2.85
N VAL A 48 -3.69 -1.98 -3.51
CA VAL A 48 -4.15 -0.74 -2.88
C VAL A 48 -5.59 -0.49 -3.28
N TYR A 49 -6.41 -0.21 -2.28
CA TYR A 49 -7.80 0.15 -2.43
C TYR A 49 -8.04 1.56 -1.91
N ARG A 50 -8.87 2.31 -2.61
CA ARG A 50 -9.55 3.48 -2.06
C ARG A 50 -11.02 3.13 -1.92
N ASP A 51 -11.48 3.03 -0.69
CA ASP A 51 -12.80 2.52 -0.34
C ASP A 51 -12.99 1.10 -0.92
N ALA A 52 -13.91 0.90 -1.86
CA ALA A 52 -14.16 -0.38 -2.51
C ALA A 52 -13.40 -0.57 -3.84
N ASP A 53 -12.75 0.47 -4.36
CA ASP A 53 -12.11 0.45 -5.67
C ASP A 53 -10.64 0.01 -5.60
N GLN A 54 -10.28 -1.01 -6.38
CA GLN A 54 -8.91 -1.51 -6.48
C GLN A 54 -8.15 -0.68 -7.52
N ILE A 55 -7.26 0.17 -7.04
CA ILE A 55 -6.50 1.11 -7.88
C ILE A 55 -5.07 0.64 -8.18
N VAL A 56 -4.57 -0.33 -7.42
CA VAL A 56 -3.27 -0.97 -7.66
C VAL A 56 -3.43 -2.47 -7.51
N ASP A 57 -2.97 -3.21 -8.51
CA ASP A 57 -2.66 -4.64 -8.45
C ASP A 57 -1.36 -4.86 -9.22
N VAL A 58 -0.23 -4.93 -8.50
CA VAL A 58 1.09 -5.04 -9.12
C VAL A 58 1.94 -6.07 -8.42
N ASN A 59 2.63 -6.91 -9.18
CA ASN A 59 3.59 -7.83 -8.60
C ASN A 59 4.71 -7.06 -7.88
N SER A 60 4.93 -7.38 -6.60
CA SER A 60 5.91 -6.66 -5.77
C SER A 60 7.34 -6.79 -6.28
N LEU A 61 7.63 -7.78 -7.14
CA LEU A 61 8.92 -7.87 -7.84
C LEU A 61 9.28 -6.64 -8.67
N HIS A 62 8.33 -5.81 -9.06
CA HIS A 62 8.62 -4.58 -9.80
C HIS A 62 9.20 -3.46 -8.90
N LEU A 63 9.13 -3.61 -7.57
CA LEU A 63 9.66 -2.66 -6.60
C LEU A 63 11.11 -3.02 -6.22
N VAL A 64 11.99 -3.02 -7.22
CA VAL A 64 13.41 -3.41 -7.08
C VAL A 64 14.28 -2.27 -6.54
N ALA A 65 15.52 -2.57 -6.13
CA ALA A 65 16.45 -1.57 -5.61
C ALA A 65 16.67 -0.35 -6.54
N GLY A 66 16.64 -0.53 -7.85
CA GLY A 66 16.76 0.56 -8.84
C GLY A 66 15.49 1.40 -9.03
N SER A 67 14.33 0.89 -8.60
CA SER A 67 13.04 1.62 -8.62
C SER A 67 12.16 1.14 -7.46
N PRO A 68 12.55 1.44 -6.21
CA PRO A 68 11.94 0.81 -5.04
C PRO A 68 10.55 1.39 -4.74
N TRP A 69 10.21 2.53 -5.32
CA TRP A 69 8.98 3.26 -5.05
C TRP A 69 8.03 3.19 -6.24
N LEU A 70 6.83 2.67 -6.01
CA LEU A 70 5.71 2.91 -6.90
C LEU A 70 5.21 4.33 -6.64
N LYS A 71 5.38 5.21 -7.62
CA LYS A 71 4.87 6.58 -7.57
C LYS A 71 3.34 6.57 -7.65
N MET A 72 2.71 7.43 -6.87
CA MET A 72 1.26 7.53 -6.74
C MET A 72 0.85 9.00 -6.82
N ASP A 73 -0.42 9.23 -7.17
CA ASP A 73 -1.11 10.50 -6.94
C ASP A 73 -2.51 10.18 -6.43
N LEU A 74 -2.57 9.74 -5.17
CA LEU A 74 -3.80 9.24 -4.56
C LEU A 74 -4.28 10.21 -3.47
N PRO A 75 -5.15 11.17 -3.81
CA PRO A 75 -5.80 12.01 -2.83
C PRO A 75 -6.85 11.21 -2.04
N LEU A 76 -6.96 11.52 -0.75
CA LEU A 76 -7.95 10.98 0.17
C LEU A 76 -8.82 12.12 0.70
N ALA A 77 -10.08 12.18 0.25
CA ALA A 77 -11.07 13.11 0.78
C ALA A 77 -11.56 12.66 2.17
N GLU A 78 -12.19 13.58 2.90
CA GLU A 78 -12.81 13.27 4.20
C GLU A 78 -13.77 12.07 4.08
N GLY A 79 -13.63 11.11 4.99
CA GLY A 79 -14.41 9.87 4.99
C GLY A 79 -13.85 8.74 4.13
N GLN A 80 -12.89 9.02 3.22
CA GLN A 80 -12.28 7.97 2.41
C GLN A 80 -11.21 7.20 3.16
N GLN A 81 -11.11 5.90 2.86
CA GLN A 81 -10.12 5.02 3.45
C GLN A 81 -9.23 4.39 2.39
N CYS A 82 -7.91 4.49 2.59
CA CYS A 82 -6.93 3.74 1.84
C CYS A 82 -6.58 2.44 2.59
N LYS A 83 -6.86 1.30 1.95
CA LYS A 83 -6.41 -0.02 2.41
C LYS A 83 -5.27 -0.50 1.53
N VAL A 84 -4.28 -1.14 2.15
CA VAL A 84 -3.14 -1.72 1.44
C VAL A 84 -2.89 -3.13 1.93
N GLY A 85 -2.32 -3.96 1.06
CA GLY A 85 -2.04 -5.33 1.43
C GLY A 85 -1.43 -6.12 0.30
N PHE A 86 -1.56 -7.45 0.39
CA PHE A 86 -1.09 -8.36 -0.64
C PHE A 86 -2.13 -9.41 -0.97
N TYR A 87 -2.19 -9.76 -2.25
CA TYR A 87 -2.60 -11.09 -2.67
C TYR A 87 -1.35 -11.94 -2.85
N ASN A 88 -1.32 -13.12 -2.22
CA ASN A 88 -0.20 -14.06 -2.36
C ASN A 88 -0.63 -15.23 -3.24
N ASP A 89 -0.01 -15.34 -4.41
CA ASP A 89 -0.21 -16.42 -5.37
C ASP A 89 0.93 -17.46 -5.29
N GLY A 90 1.82 -17.33 -4.31
CA GLY A 90 2.97 -18.20 -4.11
C GLY A 90 2.83 -19.10 -2.88
N ALA A 91 3.50 -20.25 -2.92
CA ALA A 91 3.58 -21.17 -1.78
C ALA A 91 4.35 -20.59 -0.57
N LEU A 92 5.20 -19.58 -0.80
CA LEU A 92 5.94 -18.90 0.28
C LEU A 92 4.99 -18.04 1.11
N THR A 93 4.96 -18.31 2.41
CA THR A 93 4.18 -17.53 3.37
C THR A 93 5.13 -16.71 4.24
N THR A 94 4.93 -15.40 4.27
CA THR A 94 5.78 -14.50 5.05
C THR A 94 5.03 -13.21 5.36
N ALA A 95 5.39 -12.56 6.47
CA ALA A 95 4.92 -11.21 6.76
C ALA A 95 5.72 -10.19 5.94
N LYS A 96 5.06 -9.11 5.52
CA LYS A 96 5.66 -8.06 4.70
C LYS A 96 5.52 -6.71 5.39
N HIS A 97 6.44 -5.80 5.07
CA HIS A 97 6.30 -4.40 5.44
C HIS A 97 5.83 -3.60 4.23
N ILE A 98 4.84 -2.74 4.43
CA ILE A 98 4.37 -1.78 3.42
C ILE A 98 4.64 -0.40 3.97
N THR A 99 5.33 0.43 3.20
CA THR A 99 5.63 1.82 3.57
C THR A 99 5.03 2.76 2.53
N ILE A 100 4.31 3.78 2.99
CA ILE A 100 3.84 4.89 2.13
C ILE A 100 4.58 6.17 2.48
N ILE A 101 4.70 7.04 1.48
CA ILE A 101 5.00 8.45 1.63
C ILE A 101 3.75 9.22 1.23
N TYR A 102 3.34 10.18 2.04
CA TYR A 102 2.20 11.03 1.74
C TYR A 102 2.47 12.48 2.12
N THR A 103 1.84 13.41 1.41
CA THR A 103 1.77 14.81 1.83
C THR A 103 0.53 15.02 2.68
N GLU A 104 0.63 15.93 3.64
CA GLU A 104 -0.50 16.45 4.40
C GLU A 104 -0.37 17.96 4.46
N SER A 105 -1.36 18.67 3.93
CA SER A 105 -1.53 20.11 4.16
C SER A 105 -2.82 20.37 4.94
N GLU A 106 -2.90 21.57 5.50
CA GLU A 106 -4.15 22.12 6.02
C GLU A 106 -4.99 22.67 4.87
#